data_AF-A0A5A9ZMQ7-F1
#
_entry.id   AF-A0A5A9ZMQ7-F1
#
_cell.length_a   1.000
_cell.length_b   1.000
_cell.length_c   1.000
_cell.angle_alpha   90.00
_cell.angle_beta   90.00
_cell.angle_gamma   90.00
#
_symmetry.space_group_name_H-M   'P 1'
#
loop_
_entity.id
_entity.type
_entity.pdbx_description
1 polymer ?
#
loop_
_entity_poly.entity_id
_entity_poly.type
_entity_poly.pdbx_seq_one_letter_code
_entity_poly.pdbx_strand_id
1 'polypeptide(L)'
;MTKHSDSPGFGGVPLPGLGPEEEFSLEAARQRLGESFAPVPVPELAPADPELDRAVAELRRLREATAALAHSEVELGDIADRLAEVADLLEPRVPTPEQRLEMMWTGAGTRRSNPVGGQENPIAPPVKFFGCDDGSVTAEVTLGPVYQGPPGCVHGGISALIIDHMMGFANHWGGRFGMTAHYEIDYRSPTPLLQPLTFRAWVEEFSGRKTWTHATIHAGDRLCVQARGLFLEASVPVPGKPGARSTIADAP
;
A
#
# COMPACT_ATOMS: atom_id res chain seq x y z
N MET A 1 -19.27 -16.98 11.52
CA MET A 1 -20.15 -16.16 10.68
C MET A 1 -20.06 -14.73 11.17
N THR A 2 -19.19 -13.93 10.55
CA THR A 2 -19.21 -12.47 10.68
C THR A 2 -18.86 -11.92 9.30
N LYS A 3 -19.88 -11.90 8.42
CA LYS A 3 -19.90 -11.19 7.14
C LYS A 3 -20.59 -9.83 7.36
N HIS A 4 -20.00 -8.99 8.19
CA HIS A 4 -20.48 -7.62 8.36
C HIS A 4 -19.26 -6.70 8.32
N SER A 5 -18.59 -6.71 7.16
CA SER A 5 -17.85 -5.55 6.69
C SER A 5 -18.91 -4.60 6.13
N ASP A 6 -19.28 -3.58 6.89
CA ASP A 6 -20.20 -2.51 6.45
C ASP A 6 -19.52 -1.54 5.44
N SER A 7 -18.45 -1.99 4.77
CA SER A 7 -17.66 -1.20 3.81
C SER A 7 -17.71 -1.87 2.43
N PRO A 8 -18.70 -1.52 1.58
CA PRO A 8 -18.96 -2.16 0.29
C PRO A 8 -17.97 -1.59 -0.74
N GLY A 9 -16.74 -2.12 -0.76
CA GLY A 9 -15.71 -1.69 -1.69
C GLY A 9 -14.30 -1.90 -1.16
N PHE A 10 -13.30 -1.65 -2.00
CA PHE A 10 -11.90 -1.73 -1.59
C PHE A 10 -11.59 -0.57 -0.64
N GLY A 11 -11.71 -0.77 0.67
CA GLY A 11 -11.61 0.29 1.67
C GLY A 11 -12.74 1.34 1.58
N GLY A 12 -13.97 0.90 1.30
CA GLY A 12 -15.17 1.75 1.30
C GLY A 12 -15.39 2.61 0.04
N VAL A 13 -14.58 2.44 -1.01
CA VAL A 13 -14.79 3.10 -2.31
C VAL A 13 -15.13 2.04 -3.38
N PRO A 14 -16.23 2.21 -4.13
CA PRO A 14 -16.60 1.29 -5.20
C PRO A 14 -15.60 1.32 -6.33
N LEU A 15 -15.38 0.16 -6.94
CA LEU A 15 -14.68 0.13 -8.21
C LEU A 15 -15.51 0.84 -9.30
N PRO A 16 -14.86 1.41 -10.32
CA PRO A 16 -15.54 1.90 -11.52
C PRO A 16 -16.61 0.92 -12.02
N GLY A 17 -17.88 1.34 -11.98
CA GLY A 17 -19.02 0.55 -12.43
C GLY A 17 -19.77 -0.25 -11.37
N LEU A 18 -19.26 -0.39 -10.14
CA LEU A 18 -19.94 -0.98 -8.99
C LEU A 18 -20.57 0.09 -8.09
N GLY A 19 -21.67 -0.26 -7.39
CA GLY A 19 -22.37 0.66 -6.49
C GLY A 19 -21.70 0.80 -5.10
N PRO A 20 -21.97 1.90 -4.37
CA PRO A 20 -21.49 2.14 -3.00
C PRO A 20 -21.97 1.15 -1.93
N GLU A 21 -22.97 0.32 -2.26
CA GLU A 21 -23.54 -0.67 -1.34
C GLU A 21 -23.22 -2.12 -1.71
N GLU A 22 -22.42 -2.36 -2.76
CA GLU A 22 -22.08 -3.69 -3.23
C GLU A 22 -20.75 -4.18 -2.62
N GLU A 23 -20.79 -5.28 -1.86
CA GLU A 23 -19.58 -5.96 -1.36
C GLU A 23 -18.77 -6.47 -2.57
N PHE A 24 -17.51 -6.04 -2.70
CA PHE A 24 -16.70 -6.42 -3.86
C PHE A 24 -16.43 -7.93 -3.86
N SER A 25 -16.74 -8.57 -4.99
CA SER A 25 -16.25 -9.91 -5.33
C SER A 25 -15.83 -9.96 -6.80
N LEU A 26 -14.83 -10.78 -7.11
CA LEU A 26 -14.39 -10.98 -8.49
C LEU A 26 -15.53 -11.47 -9.40
N GLU A 27 -16.42 -12.30 -8.85
CA GLU A 27 -17.60 -12.79 -9.54
C GLU A 27 -18.57 -11.65 -9.89
N ALA A 28 -18.88 -10.76 -8.94
CA ALA A 28 -19.72 -9.59 -9.20
C ALA A 28 -19.07 -8.65 -10.23
N ALA A 29 -17.75 -8.47 -10.16
CA ALA A 29 -17.01 -7.68 -11.15
C ALA A 29 -17.11 -8.28 -12.56
N ARG A 30 -16.96 -9.60 -12.71
CA ARG A 30 -17.12 -10.29 -13.99
C ARG A 30 -18.55 -10.22 -14.52
N GLN A 31 -19.56 -10.36 -13.66
CA GLN A 31 -20.96 -10.21 -14.06
C GLN A 31 -21.26 -8.81 -14.60
N ARG A 32 -20.58 -7.78 -14.09
CA ARG A 32 -20.84 -6.37 -14.43
C ARG A 32 -20.00 -5.85 -15.59
N LEU A 33 -18.71 -6.16 -15.59
CA LEU A 33 -17.72 -5.67 -16.55
C LEU A 33 -17.47 -6.65 -17.71
N GLY A 34 -17.99 -7.87 -17.60
CA GLY A 34 -17.76 -8.98 -18.51
C GLY A 34 -16.76 -10.00 -17.95
N GLU A 35 -16.80 -11.23 -18.47
CA GLU A 35 -15.88 -12.31 -18.08
C GLU A 35 -14.40 -11.96 -18.26
N SER A 36 -14.10 -11.01 -19.15
CA SER A 36 -12.80 -10.35 -19.27
C SER A 36 -12.98 -8.84 -19.26
N PHE A 37 -12.13 -8.15 -18.52
CA PHE A 37 -12.13 -6.69 -18.41
C PHE A 37 -10.70 -6.14 -18.31
N ALA A 38 -10.50 -4.93 -18.83
CA ALA A 38 -9.22 -4.24 -18.72
C ALA A 38 -8.88 -3.96 -17.24
N PRO A 39 -7.59 -3.95 -16.84
CA PRO A 39 -7.18 -3.67 -15.47
C PRO A 39 -7.87 -2.42 -14.91
N VAL A 40 -8.52 -2.57 -13.76
CA VAL A 40 -9.32 -1.52 -13.14
C VAL A 40 -8.46 -0.78 -12.13
N PRO A 41 -8.30 0.56 -12.24
CA PRO A 41 -7.53 1.31 -11.25
C PRO A 41 -8.21 1.21 -9.89
N VAL A 42 -7.41 0.96 -8.86
CA VAL A 42 -7.90 1.04 -7.49
C VAL A 42 -8.19 2.51 -7.19
N PRO A 43 -9.43 2.86 -6.84
CA PRO A 43 -9.82 4.25 -6.69
C PRO A 43 -9.09 4.86 -5.49
N GLU A 44 -8.54 6.06 -5.68
CA GLU A 44 -8.02 6.87 -4.59
C GLU A 44 -9.10 7.11 -3.54
N LEU A 45 -8.70 7.16 -2.26
CA LEU A 45 -9.64 7.54 -1.22
C LEU A 45 -9.92 9.04 -1.36
N ALA A 46 -11.16 9.44 -1.08
CA ALA A 46 -11.44 10.86 -0.91
C ALA A 46 -10.53 11.41 0.22
N PRO A 47 -9.95 12.61 0.06
CA PRO A 47 -9.14 13.25 1.10
C PRO A 47 -9.88 13.24 2.43
N ALA A 48 -9.24 12.73 3.49
CA ALA A 48 -9.77 12.88 4.84
C ALA A 48 -9.68 14.35 5.29
N ASP A 49 -8.59 15.01 4.90
CA ASP A 49 -8.34 16.44 5.07
C ASP A 49 -7.51 16.94 3.86
N PRO A 50 -8.06 17.80 2.99
CA PRO A 50 -7.32 18.34 1.84
C PRO A 50 -6.04 19.11 2.20
N GLU A 51 -5.99 19.75 3.37
CA GLU A 51 -4.77 20.46 3.81
C GLU A 51 -3.70 19.48 4.28
N LEU A 52 -4.10 18.35 4.88
CA LEU A 52 -3.17 17.26 5.20
C LEU A 52 -2.56 16.67 3.92
N ASP A 53 -3.37 16.37 2.91
CA ASP A 53 -2.90 15.82 1.63
C ASP A 53 -1.88 16.77 0.97
N ARG A 54 -2.17 18.07 1.02
CA ARG A 54 -1.24 19.11 0.53
C ARG A 54 0.06 19.15 1.33
N ALA A 55 -0.01 19.09 2.65
CA ALA A 55 1.19 19.06 3.51
C ALA A 55 2.04 17.81 3.23
N VAL A 56 1.40 16.65 3.09
CA VAL A 56 2.08 15.38 2.75
C VAL A 56 2.73 15.44 1.37
N ALA A 57 2.10 16.10 0.39
CA ALA A 57 2.70 16.32 -0.93
C ALA A 57 3.98 17.16 -0.86
N GLU A 58 4.00 18.25 -0.07
CA GLU A 58 5.21 19.04 0.14
C GLU A 58 6.28 18.26 0.91
N LEU A 59 5.90 17.46 1.91
CA LEU A 59 6.84 16.57 2.62
C LEU A 59 7.48 15.55 1.67
N ARG A 60 6.71 14.94 0.76
CA ARG A 60 7.25 14.06 -0.29
C ARG A 60 8.23 14.80 -1.18
N ARG A 61 7.88 16.01 -1.63
CA ARG A 61 8.76 16.83 -2.47
C ARG A 61 10.07 17.18 -1.75
N LEU A 62 10.02 17.59 -0.49
CA LEU A 62 11.20 17.88 0.34
C LEU A 62 12.05 16.62 0.55
N ARG A 63 11.42 15.48 0.83
CA ARG A 63 12.09 14.18 0.98
C ARG A 63 12.83 13.78 -0.30
N GLU A 64 12.19 13.87 -1.47
CA GLU A 64 12.83 13.58 -2.75
C GLU A 64 14.00 14.54 -3.04
N ALA A 65 13.78 15.84 -2.80
CA ALA A 65 14.82 16.85 -3.01
C ALA A 65 16.04 16.58 -2.13
N THR A 66 15.84 16.40 -0.82
CA THR A 66 16.94 16.18 0.15
C THR A 66 17.67 14.86 -0.06
N ALA A 67 16.98 13.78 -0.44
CA ALA A 67 17.62 12.51 -0.77
C ALA A 67 18.59 12.62 -1.96
N ALA A 68 18.34 13.55 -2.89
CA ALA A 68 19.22 13.79 -4.03
C ALA A 68 20.47 14.63 -3.68
N LEU A 69 20.59 15.16 -2.46
CA LEU A 69 21.66 16.10 -2.09
C LEU A 69 22.89 15.46 -1.45
N ALA A 70 22.88 14.15 -1.15
CA ALA A 70 23.93 13.48 -0.38
C ALA A 70 25.37 13.70 -0.91
N HIS A 71 25.52 14.02 -2.19
CA HIS A 71 26.79 14.36 -2.84
C HIS A 71 26.71 15.66 -3.68
N SER A 72 25.81 16.58 -3.30
CA SER A 72 25.62 17.85 -4.00
C SER A 72 26.39 19.01 -3.34
N GLU A 73 26.69 20.04 -4.13
CA GLU A 73 27.26 21.31 -3.66
C GLU A 73 26.16 22.35 -3.32
N VAL A 74 24.93 21.90 -3.09
CA VAL A 74 23.80 22.80 -2.81
C VAL A 74 23.93 23.34 -1.39
N GLU A 75 24.14 24.65 -1.27
CA GLU A 75 24.09 25.37 0.00
C GLU A 75 22.65 25.42 0.51
N LEU A 76 22.42 24.85 1.70
CA LEU A 76 21.09 24.74 2.30
C LEU A 76 20.64 26.00 3.05
N GLY A 77 21.55 26.94 3.34
CA GLY A 77 21.23 28.17 4.05
C GLY A 77 20.45 27.93 5.35
N ASP A 78 19.28 28.55 5.46
CA ASP A 78 18.38 28.48 6.62
C ASP A 78 17.29 27.39 6.52
N ILE A 79 17.41 26.46 5.56
CA ILE A 79 16.37 25.43 5.33
C ILE A 79 16.13 24.58 6.59
N ALA A 80 17.19 24.18 7.31
CA ALA A 80 17.05 23.38 8.51
C ALA A 80 16.24 24.11 9.61
N ASP A 81 16.50 25.40 9.80
CA ASP A 81 15.79 26.22 10.79
C ASP A 81 14.30 26.34 10.43
N ARG A 82 13.97 26.57 9.16
CA ARG A 82 12.57 26.61 8.70
C ARG A 82 11.85 25.27 8.86
N LEU A 83 12.53 24.16 8.63
CA LEU A 83 11.96 22.82 8.87
C LEU A 83 11.70 22.60 10.37
N ALA A 84 12.59 23.09 11.24
CA ALA A 84 12.40 23.05 12.69
C ALA A 84 11.20 23.90 13.11
N GLU A 85 11.03 25.11 12.59
CA GLU A 85 9.84 25.94 12.87
C GLU A 85 8.53 25.23 12.49
N VAL A 86 8.51 24.52 11.35
CA VAL A 86 7.35 23.71 10.95
C VAL A 86 7.11 22.54 11.91
N ALA A 87 8.16 21.87 12.37
CA ALA A 87 8.06 20.80 13.35
C ALA A 87 7.52 21.31 14.70
N ASP A 88 8.03 22.43 15.21
CA ASP A 88 7.56 23.08 16.44
C ASP A 88 6.07 23.47 16.37
N LEU A 89 5.60 23.84 15.17
CA LEU A 89 4.17 24.06 14.93
C LEU A 89 3.40 22.73 14.94
N LEU A 90 3.92 21.64 14.40
CA LEU A 90 3.15 20.39 14.29
C LEU A 90 3.10 19.62 15.61
N GLU A 91 4.21 19.49 16.33
CA GLU A 91 4.37 18.57 17.47
C GLU A 91 3.30 18.72 18.57
N PRO A 92 2.92 19.94 19.02
CA PRO A 92 1.89 20.10 20.05
C PRO A 92 0.48 19.70 19.60
N ARG A 93 0.26 19.53 18.29
CA ARG A 93 -1.03 19.21 17.65
C ARG A 93 -1.15 17.71 17.34
N VAL A 94 -0.09 16.93 17.51
CA VAL A 94 -0.10 15.49 17.23
C VAL A 94 -0.93 14.75 18.30
N PRO A 95 -1.86 13.86 17.91
CA PRO A 95 -2.63 13.06 18.87
C PRO A 95 -1.73 12.21 19.77
N THR A 96 -2.20 11.86 20.98
CA THR A 96 -1.43 10.99 21.89
C THR A 96 -1.20 9.60 21.28
N PRO A 97 -0.19 8.82 21.74
CA PRO A 97 0.02 7.46 21.25
C PRO A 97 -1.23 6.58 21.30
N GLU A 98 -2.04 6.69 22.36
CA GLU A 98 -3.28 5.93 22.54
C GLU A 98 -4.34 6.33 21.50
N GLN A 99 -4.50 7.63 21.25
CA GLN A 99 -5.40 8.16 20.23
C GLN A 99 -4.95 7.72 18.83
N ARG A 100 -3.64 7.78 18.53
CA ARG A 100 -3.10 7.32 17.24
C ARG A 100 -3.35 5.85 17.02
N LEU A 101 -3.15 5.02 18.06
CA LEU A 101 -3.50 3.61 18.01
C LEU A 101 -4.98 3.49 17.66
N GLU A 102 -5.89 4.05 18.46
CA GLU A 102 -7.34 3.97 18.20
C GLU A 102 -7.72 4.36 16.76
N MET A 103 -7.16 5.46 16.24
CA MET A 103 -7.38 5.95 14.87
C MET A 103 -6.97 4.95 13.78
N MET A 104 -5.97 4.09 14.01
CA MET A 104 -5.55 3.07 13.04
C MET A 104 -6.64 2.03 12.75
N TRP A 105 -7.61 1.87 13.68
CA TRP A 105 -8.78 0.99 13.54
C TRP A 105 -10.08 1.75 13.23
N THR A 106 -9.97 2.96 12.67
CA THR A 106 -11.13 3.74 12.20
C THR A 106 -10.98 4.11 10.73
N GLY A 107 -12.09 4.08 10.00
CA GLY A 107 -12.13 4.26 8.56
C GLY A 107 -11.23 3.28 7.81
N ALA A 108 -10.84 3.70 6.61
CA ALA A 108 -9.75 3.11 5.83
C ALA A 108 -8.35 3.41 6.42
N GLY A 109 -8.19 3.48 7.75
CA GLY A 109 -6.99 3.98 8.45
C GLY A 109 -5.69 3.29 8.04
N THR A 110 -5.70 1.96 7.89
CA THR A 110 -4.53 1.22 7.37
C THR A 110 -4.24 1.59 5.91
N ARG A 111 -5.27 1.71 5.06
CA ARG A 111 -5.12 2.05 3.65
C ARG A 111 -4.57 3.47 3.44
N ARG A 112 -4.93 4.41 4.31
CA ARG A 112 -4.48 5.81 4.32
C ARG A 112 -3.04 6.01 4.79
N SER A 113 -2.63 5.26 5.81
CA SER A 113 -1.37 5.54 6.53
C SER A 113 -0.26 4.50 6.34
N ASN A 114 -0.50 3.39 5.65
CA ASN A 114 0.54 2.38 5.42
C ASN A 114 1.68 2.93 4.53
N PRO A 115 2.90 2.39 4.65
CA PRO A 115 4.09 2.95 4.00
C PRO A 115 4.25 2.59 2.51
N VAL A 116 3.21 2.07 1.85
CA VAL A 116 3.25 1.71 0.42
C VAL A 116 2.15 2.42 -0.38
N GLY A 117 0.89 2.16 -0.05
CA GLY A 117 -0.27 2.76 -0.71
C GLY A 117 -0.92 3.92 0.05
N GLY A 118 -0.37 4.32 1.20
CA GLY A 118 -0.94 5.35 2.05
C GLY A 118 -0.79 6.76 1.49
N GLN A 119 -1.91 7.37 1.09
CA GLN A 119 -1.94 8.74 0.53
C GLN A 119 -1.43 9.77 1.52
N GLU A 120 -1.74 9.61 2.80
CA GLU A 120 -1.36 10.51 3.89
C GLU A 120 -0.02 10.11 4.55
N ASN A 121 0.64 9.05 4.08
CA ASN A 121 1.96 8.68 4.56
C ASN A 121 3.07 9.28 3.66
N PRO A 122 3.89 10.21 4.18
CA PRO A 122 4.94 10.87 3.41
C PRO A 122 6.13 9.96 3.10
N ILE A 123 6.19 8.70 3.55
CA ILE A 123 7.20 7.71 3.11
C ILE A 123 6.71 6.82 1.97
N ALA A 124 5.39 6.73 1.76
CA ALA A 124 4.80 5.92 0.72
C ALA A 124 5.31 6.34 -0.68
N PRO A 125 5.73 5.39 -1.54
CA PRO A 125 5.99 5.67 -2.94
C PRO A 125 4.71 6.00 -3.71
N PRO A 126 4.80 6.68 -4.86
CA PRO A 126 3.63 7.03 -5.68
C PRO A 126 3.13 5.82 -6.49
N VAL A 127 2.78 4.73 -5.80
CA VAL A 127 2.36 3.48 -6.43
C VAL A 127 0.91 3.60 -6.90
N LYS A 128 0.68 3.28 -8.18
CA LYS A 128 -0.68 3.14 -8.72
C LYS A 128 -1.03 1.67 -8.85
N PHE A 129 -2.13 1.26 -8.23
CA PHE A 129 -2.56 -0.12 -8.18
C PHE A 129 -3.72 -0.38 -9.14
N PHE A 130 -3.77 -1.57 -9.71
CA PHE A 130 -4.82 -2.03 -10.60
C PHE A 130 -5.22 -3.46 -10.24
N GLY A 131 -6.52 -3.74 -10.29
CA GLY A 131 -7.07 -5.09 -10.18
C GLY A 131 -7.39 -5.68 -11.55
N CYS A 132 -7.02 -6.93 -11.79
CA CYS A 132 -7.20 -7.62 -13.06
C CYS A 132 -8.36 -8.63 -13.02
N ASP A 133 -8.87 -8.99 -14.20
CA ASP A 133 -9.97 -9.95 -14.41
C ASP A 133 -9.62 -11.40 -14.06
N ASP A 134 -8.34 -11.75 -14.17
CA ASP A 134 -7.78 -13.04 -13.76
C ASP A 134 -7.61 -13.17 -12.22
N GLY A 135 -7.94 -12.13 -11.45
CA GLY A 135 -7.78 -12.11 -10.00
C GLY A 135 -6.38 -11.72 -9.52
N SER A 136 -5.46 -11.39 -10.44
CA SER A 136 -4.20 -10.76 -10.09
C SER A 136 -4.35 -9.25 -9.87
N VAL A 137 -3.32 -8.65 -9.30
CA VAL A 137 -3.18 -7.19 -9.18
C VAL A 137 -1.85 -6.78 -9.79
N THR A 138 -1.83 -5.59 -10.39
CA THR A 138 -0.62 -4.98 -10.93
C THR A 138 -0.39 -3.60 -10.32
N ALA A 139 0.85 -3.15 -10.35
CA ALA A 139 1.18 -1.78 -10.03
C ALA A 139 2.35 -1.26 -10.87
N GLU A 140 2.32 0.03 -11.14
CA GLU A 140 3.40 0.73 -11.85
C GLU A 140 3.98 1.83 -10.96
N VAL A 141 5.31 1.90 -10.92
CA VAL A 141 6.01 2.92 -10.15
C VAL A 141 7.38 3.21 -10.75
N THR A 142 7.79 4.47 -10.70
CA THR A 142 9.18 4.88 -10.92
C THR A 142 9.75 5.34 -9.58
N LEU A 143 10.74 4.61 -9.06
CA LEU A 143 11.32 4.89 -7.73
C LEU A 143 12.53 5.83 -7.85
N GLY A 144 12.50 6.91 -7.05
CA GLY A 144 13.55 7.92 -6.96
C GLY A 144 14.68 7.59 -5.98
N PRO A 145 15.68 8.49 -5.85
CA PRO A 145 16.88 8.27 -5.02
C PRO A 145 16.61 7.98 -3.54
N VAL A 146 15.47 8.44 -3.00
CA VAL A 146 15.08 8.14 -1.60
C VAL A 146 14.93 6.64 -1.34
N TYR A 147 14.72 5.83 -2.38
CA TYR A 147 14.55 4.37 -2.29
C TYR A 147 15.84 3.59 -2.63
N GLN A 148 16.97 4.27 -2.73
CA GLN A 148 18.24 3.69 -3.14
C GLN A 148 18.79 2.71 -2.08
N GLY A 149 19.34 1.60 -2.56
CA GLY A 149 20.24 0.75 -1.78
C GLY A 149 21.63 0.74 -2.43
N PRO A 150 21.95 -0.27 -3.27
CA PRO A 150 23.13 -0.19 -4.11
C PRO A 150 23.05 1.01 -5.08
N PRO A 151 24.19 1.56 -5.53
CA PRO A 151 24.20 2.63 -6.53
C PRO A 151 23.32 2.34 -7.75
N GLY A 152 22.37 3.24 -8.03
CA GLY A 152 21.43 3.12 -9.16
C GLY A 152 20.34 2.06 -9.00
N CYS A 153 20.26 1.38 -7.85
CA CYS A 153 19.32 0.28 -7.63
C CYS A 153 18.40 0.56 -6.43
N VAL A 154 17.15 0.10 -6.54
CA VAL A 154 16.20 0.07 -5.43
C VAL A 154 16.78 -0.81 -4.32
N HIS A 155 16.68 -0.35 -3.07
CA HIS A 155 17.06 -1.15 -1.92
C HIS A 155 16.23 -2.44 -1.86
N GLY A 156 16.85 -3.59 -1.59
CA GLY A 156 16.15 -4.88 -1.53
C GLY A 156 14.98 -4.84 -0.53
N GLY A 157 15.18 -4.26 0.65
CA GLY A 157 14.13 -4.04 1.64
C GLY A 157 12.93 -3.19 1.16
N ILE A 158 13.13 -2.24 0.24
CA ILE A 158 12.02 -1.49 -0.37
C ILE A 158 11.26 -2.37 -1.35
N SER A 159 11.97 -3.19 -2.14
CA SER A 159 11.34 -4.18 -3.02
C SER A 159 10.50 -5.18 -2.20
N ALA A 160 11.04 -5.67 -1.08
CA ALA A 160 10.36 -6.57 -0.16
C ALA A 160 9.10 -5.93 0.45
N LEU A 161 9.21 -4.67 0.90
CA LEU A 161 8.08 -3.91 1.45
C LEU A 161 6.92 -3.79 0.46
N ILE A 162 7.21 -3.41 -0.79
CA ILE A 162 6.17 -3.26 -1.82
C ILE A 162 5.60 -4.63 -2.20
N ILE A 163 6.44 -5.68 -2.29
CA ILE A 163 5.98 -7.05 -2.56
C ILE A 163 5.01 -7.56 -1.49
N ASP A 164 5.31 -7.36 -0.21
CA ASP A 164 4.42 -7.77 0.89
C ASP A 164 3.05 -7.08 0.75
N HIS A 165 3.05 -5.77 0.50
CA HIS A 165 1.83 -5.01 0.25
C HIS A 165 1.07 -5.51 -0.99
N MET A 166 1.76 -5.79 -2.09
CA MET A 166 1.17 -6.31 -3.33
C MET A 166 0.53 -7.68 -3.12
N MET A 167 1.16 -8.58 -2.36
CA MET A 167 0.59 -9.88 -2.05
C MET A 167 -0.64 -9.76 -1.13
N GLY A 168 -0.57 -8.90 -0.10
CA GLY A 168 -1.72 -8.58 0.74
C GLY A 168 -2.88 -8.01 -0.08
N PHE A 169 -2.59 -7.15 -1.05
CA PHE A 169 -3.57 -6.58 -1.96
C PHE A 169 -4.16 -7.63 -2.91
N ALA A 170 -3.35 -8.51 -3.49
CA ALA A 170 -3.81 -9.63 -4.32
C ALA A 170 -4.76 -10.56 -3.55
N ASN A 171 -4.45 -10.84 -2.28
CA ASN A 171 -5.31 -11.63 -1.42
C ASN A 171 -6.68 -10.96 -1.24
N HIS A 172 -6.68 -9.67 -0.90
CA HIS A 172 -7.92 -8.91 -0.76
C HIS A 172 -8.73 -8.91 -2.06
N TRP A 173 -8.08 -8.64 -3.19
CA TRP A 173 -8.72 -8.66 -4.52
C TRP A 173 -9.35 -10.02 -4.83
N GLY A 174 -8.67 -11.11 -4.45
CA GLY A 174 -9.18 -12.48 -4.53
C GLY A 174 -10.22 -12.87 -3.46
N GLY A 175 -10.72 -11.91 -2.66
CA GLY A 175 -11.70 -12.16 -1.60
C GLY A 175 -11.14 -12.90 -0.38
N ARG A 176 -9.84 -12.75 -0.12
CA ARG A 176 -9.12 -13.39 0.98
C ARG A 176 -8.48 -12.36 1.90
N PHE A 177 -8.33 -12.73 3.16
CA PHE A 177 -7.68 -11.88 4.16
C PHE A 177 -6.75 -12.71 5.01
N GLY A 178 -5.59 -12.15 5.34
CA GLY A 178 -4.64 -12.82 6.21
C GLY A 178 -3.47 -11.93 6.58
N MET A 179 -2.90 -12.22 7.74
CA MET A 179 -1.63 -11.66 8.18
C MET A 179 -0.51 -12.36 7.45
N THR A 180 0.53 -11.62 7.03
CA THR A 180 1.77 -12.22 6.55
C THR A 180 2.35 -13.13 7.64
N ALA A 181 2.47 -14.41 7.35
CA ALA A 181 3.08 -15.39 8.27
C ALA A 181 4.52 -15.72 7.88
N HIS A 182 4.79 -15.76 6.58
CA HIS A 182 6.10 -16.00 6.01
C HIS A 182 6.13 -15.52 4.57
N TYR A 183 7.28 -15.10 4.07
CA TYR A 183 7.53 -15.04 2.63
C TYR A 183 9.01 -15.22 2.34
N GLU A 184 9.30 -15.70 1.14
CA GLU A 184 10.63 -15.83 0.58
C GLU A 184 10.77 -14.94 -0.66
N ILE A 185 11.96 -14.39 -0.87
CA ILE A 185 12.25 -13.47 -1.99
C ILE A 185 13.53 -13.89 -2.68
N ASP A 186 13.46 -14.06 -3.99
CA ASP A 186 14.63 -14.20 -4.85
C ASP A 186 14.87 -12.89 -5.62
N TYR A 187 16.03 -12.28 -5.41
CA TYR A 187 16.52 -11.15 -6.21
C TYR A 187 17.24 -11.69 -7.45
N ARG A 188 16.55 -11.67 -8.59
CA ARG A 188 16.98 -12.28 -9.86
C ARG A 188 17.91 -11.36 -10.66
N SER A 189 17.69 -10.05 -10.60
CA SER A 189 18.57 -9.06 -11.24
C SER A 189 18.40 -7.68 -10.57
N PRO A 190 19.32 -6.72 -10.79
CA PRO A 190 19.22 -5.39 -10.19
C PRO A 190 17.91 -4.69 -10.57
N THR A 191 17.17 -4.22 -9.57
CA THR A 191 15.96 -3.40 -9.75
C THR A 191 16.38 -1.93 -9.94
N PRO A 192 16.27 -1.35 -11.14
CA PRO A 192 16.79 -0.01 -11.40
C PRO A 192 15.95 1.09 -10.74
N LEU A 193 16.62 2.14 -10.28
CA LEU A 193 15.97 3.43 -9.96
C LEU A 193 15.69 4.22 -11.25
N LEU A 194 14.79 5.20 -11.16
CA LEU A 194 14.49 6.17 -12.23
C LEU A 194 13.99 5.54 -13.54
N GLN A 195 13.54 4.29 -13.48
CA GLN A 195 12.93 3.57 -14.59
C GLN A 195 11.55 3.03 -14.17
N PRO A 196 10.60 2.87 -15.11
CA PRO A 196 9.34 2.22 -14.82
C PRO A 196 9.55 0.79 -14.34
N LEU A 197 8.91 0.44 -13.23
CA LEU A 197 8.86 -0.90 -12.68
C LEU A 197 7.42 -1.39 -12.68
N THR A 198 7.22 -2.63 -13.12
CA THR A 198 5.93 -3.31 -13.10
C THR A 198 5.93 -4.36 -12.01
N PHE A 199 5.00 -4.22 -11.08
CA PHE A 199 4.71 -5.19 -10.04
C PHE A 199 3.49 -6.00 -10.44
N ARG A 200 3.50 -7.29 -10.15
CA ARG A 200 2.33 -8.16 -10.28
C ARG A 200 2.26 -9.14 -9.13
N ALA A 201 1.08 -9.37 -8.58
CA ALA A 201 0.85 -10.38 -7.55
C ALA A 201 -0.47 -11.13 -7.78
N TRP A 202 -0.52 -12.40 -7.39
CA TRP A 202 -1.70 -13.25 -7.55
C TRP A 202 -1.75 -14.34 -6.49
N VAL A 203 -2.96 -14.76 -6.12
CA VAL A 203 -3.18 -15.93 -5.27
C VAL A 203 -2.87 -17.19 -6.08
N GLU A 204 -1.97 -18.03 -5.60
CA GLU A 204 -1.65 -19.33 -6.22
C GLU A 204 -2.59 -20.41 -5.73
N GLU A 205 -2.72 -20.55 -4.40
CA GLU A 205 -3.56 -21.57 -3.79
C GLU A 205 -4.04 -21.13 -2.40
N PHE A 206 -5.12 -21.73 -1.92
CA PHE A 206 -5.56 -21.58 -0.54
C PHE A 206 -6.04 -22.91 0.03
N SER A 207 -5.87 -23.10 1.33
CA SER A 207 -6.32 -24.29 2.05
C SER A 207 -6.65 -23.94 3.50
N GLY A 208 -7.93 -24.00 3.85
CA GLY A 208 -8.42 -23.55 5.15
C GLY A 208 -8.07 -22.09 5.39
N ARG A 209 -7.29 -21.83 6.46
CA ARG A 209 -6.83 -20.48 6.84
C ARG A 209 -5.54 -20.03 6.15
N LYS A 210 -4.96 -20.83 5.25
CA LYS A 210 -3.71 -20.55 4.56
C LYS A 210 -3.98 -20.03 3.15
N THR A 211 -3.35 -18.92 2.79
CA THR A 211 -3.34 -18.39 1.42
C THR A 211 -1.89 -18.25 0.97
N TRP A 212 -1.54 -18.89 -0.15
CA TRP A 212 -0.24 -18.72 -0.79
C TRP A 212 -0.37 -17.75 -1.96
N THR A 213 0.54 -16.78 -2.00
CA THR A 213 0.51 -15.66 -2.94
C THR A 213 1.87 -15.52 -3.58
N HIS A 214 1.91 -15.25 -4.89
CA HIS A 214 3.15 -14.93 -5.59
C HIS A 214 3.19 -13.45 -5.94
N ALA A 215 4.40 -12.92 -6.06
CA ALA A 215 4.63 -11.58 -6.57
C ALA A 215 5.90 -11.51 -7.42
N THR A 216 5.93 -10.57 -8.37
CA THR A 216 7.09 -10.29 -9.22
C THR A 216 7.28 -8.79 -9.41
N ILE A 217 8.54 -8.40 -9.66
CA ILE A 217 8.94 -7.05 -10.07
C ILE A 217 9.72 -7.18 -11.37
N HIS A 218 9.34 -6.41 -12.38
CA HIS A 218 10.02 -6.34 -13.66
C HIS A 218 10.46 -4.92 -14.01
N ALA A 219 11.58 -4.81 -14.73
CA ALA A 219 11.99 -3.60 -15.43
C ALA A 219 11.94 -3.88 -16.94
N GLY A 220 10.87 -3.43 -17.61
CA GLY A 220 10.49 -3.94 -18.93
C GLY A 220 10.22 -5.45 -18.84
N ASP A 221 10.83 -6.25 -19.72
CA ASP A 221 10.68 -7.72 -19.71
C ASP A 221 11.62 -8.43 -18.73
N ARG A 222 12.52 -7.70 -18.06
CA ARG A 222 13.54 -8.29 -17.19
C ARG A 222 12.98 -8.52 -15.79
N LEU A 223 12.94 -9.77 -15.36
CA LEU A 223 12.60 -10.14 -13.97
C LEU A 223 13.70 -9.65 -13.02
N CYS A 224 13.32 -8.78 -12.09
CA CYS A 224 14.21 -8.26 -11.04
C CYS A 224 14.03 -9.03 -9.74
N VAL A 225 12.78 -9.25 -9.32
CA VAL A 225 12.46 -9.91 -8.06
C VAL A 225 11.27 -10.83 -8.25
N GLN A 226 11.30 -12.00 -7.60
CA GLN A 226 10.14 -12.86 -7.42
C GLN A 226 10.00 -13.24 -5.96
N ALA A 227 8.77 -13.47 -5.50
CA ALA A 227 8.49 -13.83 -4.13
C ALA A 227 7.30 -14.77 -4.02
N ARG A 228 7.30 -15.57 -2.96
CA ARG A 228 6.18 -16.42 -2.57
C ARG A 228 5.91 -16.23 -1.08
N GLY A 229 4.66 -15.90 -0.74
CA GLY A 229 4.23 -15.58 0.62
C GLY A 229 3.12 -16.50 1.10
N LEU A 230 3.16 -16.83 2.40
CA LEU A 230 2.09 -17.47 3.15
C LEU A 230 1.41 -16.44 4.03
N PHE A 231 0.10 -16.33 3.87
CA PHE A 231 -0.78 -15.51 4.68
C PHE A 231 -1.72 -16.41 5.49
N LEU A 232 -1.98 -16.01 6.73
CA LEU A 232 -2.89 -16.72 7.64
C LEU A 232 -4.08 -15.84 7.99
N GLU A 233 -5.28 -16.36 7.74
CA GLU A 233 -6.52 -15.74 8.21
C GLU A 233 -6.51 -15.69 9.76
N ALA A 234 -6.46 -14.47 10.28
CA ALA A 234 -6.40 -14.20 11.71
C ALA A 234 -7.21 -12.94 12.03
N SER A 235 -7.89 -12.97 13.18
CA SER A 235 -8.43 -11.77 13.81
C SER A 235 -7.49 -11.30 14.91
N VAL A 236 -7.33 -10.00 15.08
CA VAL A 236 -6.52 -9.39 16.14
C VAL A 236 -7.41 -8.60 17.11
N PRO A 237 -7.05 -8.48 18.40
CA PRO A 237 -7.77 -7.61 19.32
C PRO A 237 -7.76 -6.15 18.82
N VAL A 238 -8.88 -5.43 18.99
CA VAL A 238 -8.98 -4.00 18.68
C VAL A 238 -8.72 -3.17 19.94
N PRO A 239 -7.64 -2.38 20.01
CA PRO A 239 -7.38 -1.50 21.14
C PRO A 239 -8.52 -0.52 21.39
N GLY A 240 -8.76 -0.23 22.67
CA GLY A 240 -9.90 0.59 23.11
C GLY A 240 -11.25 -0.14 23.13
N LYS A 241 -11.36 -1.37 22.60
CA LYS A 241 -12.61 -2.14 22.53
C LYS A 241 -12.48 -3.54 23.17
N PRO A 242 -12.65 -3.69 24.49
CA PRO A 242 -12.51 -4.97 25.18
C PRO A 242 -13.39 -6.06 24.58
N GLY A 243 -12.79 -7.22 24.28
CA GLY A 243 -13.49 -8.37 23.68
C GLY A 243 -13.72 -8.27 22.16
N ALA A 244 -13.52 -7.10 21.54
CA ALA A 244 -13.62 -6.95 20.10
C ALA A 244 -12.37 -7.51 19.39
N ARG A 245 -12.60 -8.24 18.31
CA ARG A 245 -11.55 -8.70 17.39
C ARG A 245 -11.96 -8.32 15.97
N SER A 246 -11.00 -7.93 15.16
CA SER A 246 -11.20 -7.51 13.77
C SER A 246 -10.22 -8.29 12.90
N THR A 247 -10.65 -8.74 11.73
CA THR A 247 -9.69 -9.10 10.68
C THR A 247 -9.13 -7.80 10.10
N ILE A 248 -7.94 -7.78 9.48
CA ILE A 248 -7.43 -6.55 8.84
C ILE A 248 -8.44 -5.95 7.83
N ALA A 249 -9.41 -6.74 7.35
CA ALA A 249 -10.51 -6.31 6.50
C ALA A 249 -11.57 -5.44 7.21
N ASP A 250 -11.78 -5.66 8.51
CA ASP A 250 -12.90 -5.10 9.28
C ASP A 250 -12.49 -3.86 10.08
N ALA A 251 -11.45 -3.13 9.64
CA ALA A 251 -11.26 -1.77 10.14
C ALA A 251 -12.42 -0.93 9.57
N PRO A 252 -13.40 -0.54 10.40
CA PRO A 252 -14.68 0.03 9.97
C PRO A 252 -14.50 1.22 9.06
#